data_AF-A0A833W430-F1
#
_entry.id   AF-A0A833W430-F1
#
_cell.length_a   1.000
_cell.length_b   1.000
_cell.length_c   1.000
_cell.angle_alpha   90.00
_cell.angle_beta   90.00
_cell.angle_gamma   90.00
#
_symmetry.space_group_name_H-M   'P 1'
#
loop_
_entity.id
_entity.type
_entity.pdbx_description
1 polymer ?
#
loop_
_entity_poly.entity_id
_entity_poly.type
_entity_poly.pdbx_seq_one_letter_code
_entity_poly.pdbx_strand_id
1 'polypeptide(L)'
;MAPSAAVHVSDSLLARVRPSCAKLVVHESSSVRISADKVRTFEEQLDAKEFEQLAEPLNFPLNFRSQQDEINFLTLYGLLNFGSGFRKDLHKYTDRGAHDTIVFGLIGMYISVPKLDAQFMQGLTIDLVANYFSIPLEKDEEVSPGIYMAKPGPLKPLAVMIQKILNESGQKLIDLKMEDFGAFVLANLTPKPSDDKEEKEAVGASAEYLVDQFAATFPGFDDHYEIHGENVYLLKRAQLAVACIHRRFKDSEPKLTFADINELTAFSDNVLPCVLHALGVLEYDADLEARINRGEELPAGKEECELRAAAVVACDQIVAESNGRIGALELDFYLWRVGKEARFRGLERHATRNTFFY
;
A
#
# COMPACT_ATOMS: atom_id res chain seq x y z
N MET A 1 -29.11 -0.70 39.06
CA MET A 1 -28.36 -1.26 37.92
C MET A 1 -28.20 -0.14 36.92
N ALA A 2 -27.05 0.52 36.95
CA ALA A 2 -26.72 1.58 36.01
C ALA A 2 -26.29 0.95 34.67
N PRO A 3 -26.64 1.54 33.51
CA PRO A 3 -26.14 1.06 32.24
C PRO A 3 -24.62 1.28 32.17
N SER A 4 -23.92 0.20 31.82
CA SER A 4 -22.50 0.17 31.49
C SER A 4 -22.16 1.32 30.54
N ALA A 5 -21.20 2.14 30.95
CA ALA A 5 -20.67 3.22 30.14
C ALA A 5 -20.14 2.69 28.81
N ALA A 6 -20.68 3.20 27.71
CA ALA A 6 -20.08 3.09 26.40
C ALA A 6 -18.71 3.76 26.46
N VAL A 7 -17.66 2.97 26.26
CA VAL A 7 -16.32 3.49 26.00
C VAL A 7 -16.42 4.26 24.68
N HIS A 8 -16.09 5.54 24.72
CA HIS A 8 -16.01 6.39 23.53
C HIS A 8 -15.10 5.73 22.49
N VAL A 9 -15.68 5.27 21.37
CA VAL A 9 -14.94 4.99 20.12
C VAL A 9 -14.46 6.35 19.62
N SER A 10 -13.22 6.73 19.95
CA SER A 10 -12.58 7.88 19.32
C SER A 10 -12.07 7.47 17.95
N ASP A 11 -12.82 7.81 16.90
CA ASP A 11 -12.44 8.20 15.53
C ASP A 11 -11.18 7.63 14.85
N SER A 12 -10.76 6.40 15.14
CA SER A 12 -9.67 5.76 14.39
C SER A 12 -10.04 5.54 12.92
N LEU A 13 -9.15 5.92 12.00
CA LEU A 13 -9.34 5.69 10.56
C LEU A 13 -9.04 4.24 10.21
N LEU A 14 -7.98 3.66 10.78
CA LEU A 14 -7.65 2.24 10.58
C LEU A 14 -8.79 1.32 11.06
N ALA A 15 -9.39 1.61 12.22
CA ALA A 15 -10.50 0.81 12.74
C ALA A 15 -11.74 0.79 11.82
N ARG A 16 -11.85 1.75 10.88
CA ARG A 16 -12.93 1.82 9.88
C ARG A 16 -12.69 0.94 8.66
N VAL A 17 -11.46 0.47 8.41
CA VAL A 17 -11.11 -0.34 7.23
C VAL A 17 -11.95 -1.62 7.19
N ARG A 18 -11.91 -2.44 8.24
CA ARG A 18 -12.65 -3.71 8.31
C ARG A 18 -14.16 -3.54 8.12
N PRO A 19 -14.89 -2.73 8.94
CA PRO A 19 -16.34 -2.63 8.81
C PRO A 19 -16.78 -2.01 7.48
N SER A 20 -16.05 -1.03 6.95
CA SER A 20 -16.42 -0.40 5.67
C SER A 20 -16.20 -1.34 4.47
N CYS A 21 -15.09 -2.09 4.45
CA CYS A 21 -14.85 -3.13 3.45
C CYS A 21 -15.88 -4.26 3.53
N ALA A 22 -16.14 -4.78 4.74
CA ALA A 22 -17.12 -5.85 4.95
C ALA A 22 -18.52 -5.44 4.46
N LYS A 23 -18.94 -4.21 4.76
CA LYS A 23 -20.23 -3.68 4.33
C LYS A 23 -20.34 -3.56 2.81
N LEU A 24 -19.29 -3.09 2.13
CA LEU A 24 -19.27 -3.00 0.67
C LEU A 24 -19.37 -4.38 0.03
N VAL A 25 -18.61 -5.36 0.51
CA VAL A 25 -18.53 -6.70 -0.09
C VAL A 25 -19.85 -7.46 -0.01
N VAL A 26 -20.62 -7.29 1.07
CA VAL A 26 -21.93 -7.94 1.24
C VAL A 26 -23.09 -7.18 0.60
N HIS A 27 -22.84 -6.00 0.02
CA HIS A 27 -23.87 -5.21 -0.65
C HIS A 27 -24.43 -5.97 -1.86
N GLU A 28 -25.74 -5.89 -2.08
CA GLU A 28 -26.43 -6.68 -3.13
C GLU A 28 -25.89 -6.41 -4.55
N SER A 29 -25.43 -5.20 -4.79
CA SER A 29 -24.87 -4.77 -6.07
C SER A 29 -23.38 -5.04 -6.21
N SER A 30 -22.71 -5.62 -5.21
CA SER A 30 -21.27 -5.89 -5.30
C SER A 30 -20.99 -6.89 -6.41
N SER A 31 -19.91 -6.68 -7.18
CA SER A 31 -19.50 -7.58 -8.26
C SER A 31 -18.45 -8.60 -7.85
N VAL A 32 -18.14 -8.67 -6.56
CA VAL A 32 -17.17 -9.60 -5.99
C VAL A 32 -17.77 -10.32 -4.78
N ARG A 33 -17.58 -11.64 -4.72
CA ARG A 33 -18.01 -12.50 -3.62
C ARG A 33 -16.81 -13.26 -3.05
N ILE A 34 -16.93 -13.69 -1.79
CA ILE A 34 -15.92 -14.47 -1.10
C ILE A 34 -16.48 -15.88 -0.88
N SER A 35 -15.71 -16.88 -1.29
CA SER A 35 -16.08 -18.29 -1.16
C SER A 35 -15.57 -18.85 0.17
N ALA A 36 -16.47 -19.03 1.15
CA ALA A 36 -16.12 -19.54 2.48
C ALA A 36 -15.49 -20.95 2.43
N ASP A 37 -15.94 -21.80 1.50
CA ASP A 37 -15.35 -23.13 1.29
C ASP A 37 -13.90 -23.03 0.80
N LYS A 38 -13.61 -22.04 -0.06
CA LYS A 38 -12.26 -21.82 -0.59
C LYS A 38 -11.34 -21.13 0.42
N VAL A 39 -11.88 -20.31 1.31
CA VAL A 39 -11.14 -19.79 2.49
C VAL A 39 -10.65 -20.96 3.35
N ARG A 40 -11.53 -21.90 3.70
CA ARG A 40 -11.14 -23.11 4.46
C ARG A 40 -10.13 -23.97 3.69
N THR A 41 -10.39 -24.21 2.41
CA THR A 41 -9.48 -24.99 1.55
C THR A 41 -8.09 -24.35 1.47
N PHE A 42 -8.00 -23.03 1.38
CA PHE A 42 -6.74 -22.30 1.35
C PHE A 42 -5.94 -22.56 2.63
N GLU A 43 -6.60 -22.46 3.78
CA GLU A 43 -5.97 -22.66 5.08
C GLU A 43 -5.49 -24.12 5.24
N GLU A 44 -6.32 -25.11 4.90
CA GLU A 44 -6.00 -26.53 4.98
C GLU A 44 -4.82 -26.93 4.07
N GLN A 45 -4.62 -26.23 2.96
CA GLN A 45 -3.59 -26.52 1.95
C GLN A 45 -2.36 -25.62 2.07
N LEU A 46 -2.31 -24.70 3.03
CA LEU A 46 -1.20 -23.78 3.19
C LEU A 46 0.07 -24.54 3.58
N ASP A 47 1.07 -24.53 2.70
CA ASP A 47 2.38 -25.09 3.00
C ASP A 47 3.11 -24.14 3.97
N ALA A 48 3.30 -24.59 5.22
CA ALA A 48 3.93 -23.79 6.26
C ALA A 48 5.37 -23.36 5.92
N LYS A 49 6.13 -24.20 5.20
CA LYS A 49 7.52 -23.89 4.85
C LYS A 49 7.57 -22.87 3.71
N GLU A 50 6.71 -23.02 2.71
CA GLU A 50 6.54 -22.02 1.65
C GLU A 50 6.08 -20.68 2.26
N PHE A 51 5.13 -20.74 3.20
CA PHE A 51 4.61 -19.56 3.90
C PHE A 51 5.72 -18.82 4.66
N GLU A 52 6.49 -19.50 5.51
CA GLU A 52 7.61 -18.91 6.25
C GLU A 52 8.62 -18.24 5.29
N GLN A 53 8.98 -18.92 4.20
CA GLN A 53 9.96 -18.41 3.24
C GLN A 53 9.46 -17.18 2.46
N LEU A 54 8.20 -17.20 2.00
CA LEU A 54 7.65 -16.13 1.18
C LEU A 54 7.10 -14.97 2.02
N ALA A 55 6.76 -15.20 3.29
CA ALA A 55 6.33 -14.13 4.18
C ALA A 55 7.49 -13.23 4.64
N GLU A 56 8.76 -13.63 4.51
CA GLU A 56 9.93 -12.90 5.03
C GLU A 56 9.93 -11.38 4.70
N PRO A 57 10.54 -10.54 5.56
CA PRO A 57 10.68 -9.11 5.26
C PRO A 57 11.50 -8.87 3.99
N LEU A 58 11.19 -7.79 3.28
CA LEU A 58 12.10 -7.28 2.28
C LEU A 58 13.28 -6.59 2.96
N ASN A 59 14.49 -6.89 2.50
CA ASN A 59 15.72 -6.23 2.93
C ASN A 59 16.24 -5.33 1.81
N PHE A 60 16.61 -4.09 2.14
CA PHE A 60 17.22 -3.16 1.20
C PHE A 60 18.75 -3.20 1.35
N PRO A 61 19.52 -3.34 0.26
CA PRO A 61 20.98 -3.43 0.31
C PRO A 61 21.63 -2.05 0.49
N LEU A 62 21.28 -1.34 1.57
CA LEU A 62 21.70 0.03 1.85
C LEU A 62 22.36 0.15 3.23
N ASN A 63 23.37 1.00 3.31
CA ASN A 63 23.92 1.45 4.58
C ASN A 63 23.23 2.77 4.96
N PHE A 64 22.31 2.70 5.93
CA PHE A 64 21.60 3.89 6.41
C PHE A 64 22.49 4.77 7.29
N ARG A 65 22.44 6.09 7.11
CA ARG A 65 23.28 7.04 7.87
C ARG A 65 22.87 7.13 9.34
N SER A 66 21.60 6.88 9.62
CA SER A 66 20.98 6.88 10.95
C SER A 66 19.69 6.07 10.94
N GLN A 67 19.18 5.72 12.13
CA GLN A 67 17.87 5.08 12.28
C GLN A 67 16.75 5.93 11.65
N GLN A 68 16.79 7.26 11.84
CA GLN A 68 15.83 8.19 11.22
C GLN A 68 15.86 8.13 9.68
N ASP A 69 17.04 7.99 9.07
CA ASP A 69 17.20 7.90 7.61
C ASP A 69 16.55 6.61 7.08
N GLU A 70 16.72 5.51 7.81
CA GLU A 70 16.10 4.22 7.48
C GLU A 70 14.57 4.29 7.62
N ILE A 71 14.05 4.89 8.69
CA ILE A 71 12.59 5.10 8.87
C ILE A 71 12.03 5.97 7.74
N ASN A 72 12.73 7.06 7.38
CA ASN A 72 12.35 7.93 6.28
C ASN A 72 12.30 7.14 4.96
N PHE A 73 13.32 6.33 4.67
CA PHE A 73 13.37 5.47 3.48
C PHE A 73 12.20 4.47 3.45
N LEU A 74 11.92 3.77 4.55
CA LEU A 74 10.81 2.81 4.62
C LEU A 74 9.44 3.49 4.48
N THR A 75 9.30 4.71 5.01
CA THR A 75 8.07 5.50 4.84
C THR A 75 7.89 5.92 3.38
N LEU A 76 8.95 6.37 2.71
CA LEU A 76 8.93 6.68 1.28
C LEU A 76 8.67 5.45 0.43
N TYR A 77 9.17 4.27 0.81
CA TYR A 77 8.83 3.01 0.16
C TYR A 77 7.32 2.75 0.25
N GLY A 78 6.71 2.91 1.43
CA GLY A 78 5.25 2.81 1.61
C GLY A 78 4.48 3.83 0.78
N LEU A 79 4.87 5.12 0.86
CA LEU A 79 4.25 6.22 0.12
C LEU A 79 4.31 6.01 -1.39
N LEU A 80 5.44 5.55 -1.92
CA LEU A 80 5.62 5.38 -3.36
C LEU A 80 5.15 4.02 -3.87
N ASN A 81 4.58 3.16 -3.02
CA ASN A 81 4.14 1.81 -3.39
C ASN A 81 2.84 1.82 -4.21
N PHE A 82 2.90 2.41 -5.41
CA PHE A 82 1.82 2.51 -6.37
C PHE A 82 2.34 2.44 -7.82
N GLY A 83 1.41 2.50 -8.78
CA GLY A 83 1.71 2.49 -10.20
C GLY A 83 1.54 1.12 -10.84
N SER A 84 0.90 0.17 -10.14
CA SER A 84 0.63 -1.16 -10.68
C SER A 84 -0.28 -1.14 -11.91
N GLY A 85 -1.11 -0.10 -12.09
CA GLY A 85 -1.86 0.16 -13.32
C GLY A 85 -0.99 0.41 -14.56
N PHE A 86 0.29 0.76 -14.38
CA PHE A 86 1.26 0.95 -15.48
C PHE A 86 2.10 -0.30 -15.75
N ARG A 87 1.84 -1.44 -15.10
CA ARG A 87 2.67 -2.65 -15.15
C ARG A 87 3.06 -3.07 -16.57
N LYS A 88 2.12 -3.09 -17.52
CA LYS A 88 2.39 -3.51 -18.91
C LYS A 88 3.36 -2.56 -19.61
N ASP A 89 3.17 -1.26 -19.45
CA ASP A 89 4.06 -0.25 -20.02
C ASP A 89 5.44 -0.28 -19.33
N LEU A 90 5.47 -0.46 -18.01
CA LEU A 90 6.73 -0.57 -17.27
C LEU A 90 7.57 -1.75 -17.75
N HIS A 91 6.97 -2.93 -17.95
CA HIS A 91 7.69 -4.06 -18.53
C HIS A 91 8.16 -3.77 -19.95
N LYS A 92 7.30 -3.17 -20.78
CA LYS A 92 7.62 -2.88 -22.17
C LYS A 92 8.75 -1.86 -22.34
N TYR A 93 8.78 -0.81 -21.52
CA TYR A 93 9.66 0.34 -21.71
C TYR A 93 10.85 0.39 -20.73
N THR A 94 10.81 -0.39 -19.64
CA THR A 94 11.86 -0.37 -18.61
C THR A 94 12.31 -1.75 -18.13
N ASP A 95 11.74 -2.83 -18.67
CA ASP A 95 12.00 -4.23 -18.26
C ASP A 95 11.79 -4.49 -16.75
N ARG A 96 10.92 -3.70 -16.11
CA ARG A 96 10.64 -3.77 -14.66
C ARG A 96 9.15 -3.80 -14.38
N GLY A 97 8.76 -4.39 -13.25
CA GLY A 97 7.43 -4.20 -12.69
C GLY A 97 7.29 -2.86 -11.95
N ALA A 98 6.08 -2.54 -11.51
CA ALA A 98 5.82 -1.33 -10.69
C ALA A 98 6.67 -1.29 -9.43
N HIS A 99 6.64 -2.35 -8.63
CA HIS A 99 7.45 -2.44 -7.39
C HIS A 99 8.95 -2.27 -7.66
N ASP A 100 9.50 -3.00 -8.63
CA ASP A 100 10.93 -2.89 -8.98
C ASP A 100 11.32 -1.48 -9.43
N THR A 101 10.42 -0.79 -10.15
CA THR A 101 10.63 0.60 -10.58
C THR A 101 10.69 1.55 -9.40
N ILE A 102 9.79 1.38 -8.42
CA ILE A 102 9.77 2.19 -7.19
C ILE A 102 11.02 1.94 -6.35
N VAL A 103 11.39 0.67 -6.14
CA VAL A 103 12.60 0.32 -5.38
C VAL A 103 13.84 0.87 -6.07
N PHE A 104 13.95 0.74 -7.39
CA PHE A 104 15.06 1.28 -8.17
C PHE A 104 15.19 2.79 -8.00
N GLY A 105 14.08 3.53 -8.16
CA GLY A 105 14.07 4.98 -8.02
C GLY A 105 14.38 5.46 -6.60
N LEU A 106 13.83 4.79 -5.59
CA LEU A 106 14.05 5.15 -4.20
C LEU A 106 15.49 4.90 -3.75
N ILE A 107 16.08 3.76 -4.13
CA ILE A 107 17.51 3.49 -3.94
C ILE A 107 18.34 4.54 -4.67
N GLY A 108 18.02 4.81 -5.94
CA GLY A 108 18.71 5.79 -6.78
C GLY A 108 18.73 7.18 -6.17
N MET A 109 17.60 7.66 -5.64
CA MET A 109 17.53 8.92 -4.90
C MET A 109 18.43 8.87 -3.66
N TYR A 110 18.24 7.89 -2.77
CA TYR A 110 18.93 7.82 -1.48
C TYR A 110 20.47 7.84 -1.59
N ILE A 111 21.03 7.15 -2.59
CA ILE A 111 22.48 7.09 -2.81
C ILE A 111 23.04 8.32 -3.53
N SER A 112 22.21 9.03 -4.29
CA SER A 112 22.66 10.14 -5.15
C SER A 112 22.64 11.49 -4.45
N VAL A 113 21.88 11.62 -3.36
CA VAL A 113 21.72 12.89 -2.66
C VAL A 113 22.34 12.83 -1.27
N PRO A 114 22.87 13.96 -0.76
CA PRO A 114 23.40 14.01 0.61
C PRO A 114 22.34 13.68 1.66
N LYS A 115 21.10 14.16 1.43
CA LYS A 115 19.95 13.95 2.31
C LYS A 115 18.65 13.90 1.51
N LEU A 116 17.79 12.94 1.85
CA LEU A 116 16.47 12.74 1.26
C LEU A 116 15.42 13.38 2.18
N ASP A 117 15.39 14.71 2.23
CA ASP A 117 14.56 15.49 3.16
C ASP A 117 13.34 16.15 2.48
N ALA A 118 12.55 16.85 3.29
CA ALA A 118 11.36 17.56 2.85
C ALA A 118 11.64 18.61 1.76
N GLN A 119 12.77 19.33 1.85
CA GLN A 119 13.19 20.32 0.85
C GLN A 119 13.53 19.66 -0.48
N PHE A 120 14.28 18.57 -0.46
CA PHE A 120 14.59 17.81 -1.67
C PHE A 120 13.32 17.26 -2.32
N MET A 121 12.41 16.67 -1.53
CA MET A 121 11.15 16.15 -2.04
C MET A 121 10.26 17.25 -2.65
N GLN A 122 10.17 18.41 -1.99
CA GLN A 122 9.38 19.56 -2.47
C GLN A 122 9.91 20.13 -3.79
N GLY A 123 11.24 20.15 -3.96
CA GLY A 123 11.92 20.69 -5.14
C GLY A 123 12.11 19.69 -6.29
N LEU A 124 11.65 18.45 -6.16
CA LEU A 124 11.90 17.41 -7.15
C LEU A 124 11.18 17.71 -8.49
N THR A 125 11.94 17.73 -9.59
CA THR A 125 11.39 17.94 -10.94
C THR A 125 11.03 16.63 -11.62
N ILE A 126 10.17 16.68 -12.63
CA ILE A 126 9.83 15.50 -13.44
C ILE A 126 11.06 14.88 -14.12
N ASP A 127 12.05 15.68 -14.53
CA ASP A 127 13.29 15.19 -15.15
C ASP A 127 14.15 14.41 -14.16
N LEU A 128 14.22 14.87 -12.90
CA LEU A 128 14.88 14.13 -11.84
C LEU A 128 14.14 12.84 -11.50
N VAL A 129 12.80 12.85 -11.46
CA VAL A 129 12.01 11.62 -11.32
C VAL A 129 12.30 10.66 -12.47
N ALA A 130 12.25 11.13 -13.71
CA ALA A 130 12.55 10.32 -14.89
C ALA A 130 13.95 9.70 -14.83
N ASN A 131 14.93 10.46 -14.35
CA ASN A 131 16.30 9.99 -14.17
C ASN A 131 16.40 8.92 -13.07
N TYR A 132 15.99 9.24 -11.83
CA TYR A 132 16.12 8.32 -10.71
C TYR A 132 15.33 7.03 -10.91
N PHE A 133 14.09 7.12 -11.39
CA PHE A 133 13.23 5.96 -11.62
C PHE A 133 13.49 5.30 -12.98
N SER A 134 14.31 5.93 -13.84
CA SER A 134 14.63 5.46 -15.18
C SER A 134 13.33 5.21 -15.98
N ILE A 135 12.46 6.23 -15.95
CA ILE A 135 11.17 6.28 -16.65
C ILE A 135 11.28 7.19 -17.88
N PRO A 136 11.10 6.67 -19.10
CA PRO A 136 11.11 7.51 -20.29
C PRO A 136 9.88 8.44 -20.33
N LEU A 137 10.12 9.74 -20.39
CA LEU A 137 9.05 10.76 -20.48
C LEU A 137 8.50 10.91 -21.90
N GLU A 138 9.24 10.45 -22.91
CA GLU A 138 8.93 10.62 -24.32
C GLU A 138 9.12 9.30 -25.08
N LYS A 139 8.45 9.20 -26.23
CA LYS A 139 8.68 8.17 -27.23
C LYS A 139 8.81 8.83 -28.60
N ASP A 140 9.66 8.27 -29.43
CA ASP A 140 9.72 8.65 -30.84
C ASP A 140 8.55 8.00 -31.60
N GLU A 141 7.82 8.81 -32.35
CA GLU A 141 6.76 8.33 -33.25
C GLU A 141 7.10 8.73 -34.68
N GLU A 142 7.11 7.75 -35.59
CA GLU A 142 7.32 8.00 -37.01
C GLU A 142 6.09 8.69 -37.60
N VAL A 143 6.25 9.93 -38.05
CA VAL A 143 5.17 10.73 -38.64
C VAL A 143 5.16 10.63 -40.17
N SER A 144 6.30 10.30 -40.78
CA SER A 144 6.47 9.96 -42.20
C SER A 144 7.78 9.19 -42.37
N PRO A 145 7.99 8.44 -43.48
CA PRO A 145 9.17 7.60 -43.65
C PRO A 145 10.50 8.31 -43.34
N GLY A 146 11.18 7.87 -42.27
CA GLY A 146 12.46 8.42 -41.83
C GLY A 146 12.39 9.73 -41.03
N ILE A 147 11.20 10.25 -40.72
CA ILE A 147 10.99 11.44 -39.87
C ILE A 147 10.26 11.04 -38.59
N TYR A 148 10.92 11.28 -37.46
CA TYR A 148 10.43 10.95 -36.12
C TYR A 148 10.16 12.23 -35.34
N MET A 149 9.13 12.19 -34.50
CA MET A 149 8.79 13.28 -33.59
C MET A 149 8.64 12.73 -32.18
N ALA A 150 9.28 13.41 -31.22
CA ALA A 150 9.11 13.10 -29.81
C ALA A 150 7.68 13.45 -29.37
N LYS A 151 7.01 12.49 -28.73
CA LYS A 151 5.70 12.68 -28.10
C LYS A 151 5.74 12.22 -26.64
N PRO A 152 4.83 12.68 -25.78
CA PRO A 152 4.68 12.14 -24.43
C PRO A 152 4.63 10.61 -24.41
N GLY A 153 5.52 10.00 -23.63
CA GLY A 153 5.59 8.56 -23.44
C GLY A 153 4.45 8.04 -22.57
N PRO A 154 4.08 6.76 -22.68
CA PRO A 154 2.98 6.17 -21.91
C PRO A 154 3.24 6.12 -20.40
N LEU A 155 4.50 6.25 -19.97
CA LEU A 155 4.89 6.29 -18.56
C LEU A 155 5.04 7.72 -18.00
N LYS A 156 4.93 8.76 -18.84
CA LYS A 156 4.96 10.15 -18.36
C LYS A 156 3.93 10.43 -17.26
N PRO A 157 2.68 9.92 -17.32
CA PRO A 157 1.72 10.11 -16.24
C PRO A 157 2.21 9.56 -14.90
N LEU A 158 2.85 8.38 -14.88
CA LEU A 158 3.42 7.81 -13.65
C LEU A 158 4.54 8.70 -13.08
N ALA A 159 5.41 9.23 -13.92
CA ALA A 159 6.46 10.17 -13.48
C ALA A 159 5.86 11.47 -12.89
N VAL A 160 4.81 12.02 -13.51
CA VAL A 160 4.06 13.16 -12.97
C VAL A 160 3.45 12.82 -11.62
N MET A 161 2.92 11.61 -11.46
CA MET A 161 2.31 11.18 -10.19
C MET A 161 3.35 11.06 -9.07
N ILE A 162 4.50 10.45 -9.35
CA ILE A 162 5.62 10.35 -8.40
C ILE A 162 6.13 11.74 -8.02
N GLN A 163 6.29 12.64 -8.99
CA GLN A 163 6.68 14.02 -8.73
C GLN A 163 5.68 14.70 -7.79
N LYS A 164 4.38 14.65 -8.16
CA LYS A 164 3.31 15.32 -7.42
C LYS A 164 3.27 14.87 -5.97
N ILE A 165 3.27 13.56 -5.71
CA ILE A 165 3.12 13.04 -4.35
C ILE A 165 4.33 13.36 -3.47
N LEU A 166 5.54 13.35 -4.05
CA LEU A 166 6.77 13.76 -3.34
C LEU A 166 6.75 15.26 -3.06
N ASN A 167 6.38 16.08 -4.03
CA ASN A 167 6.32 17.53 -3.84
C ASN A 167 5.30 17.92 -2.77
N GLU A 168 4.09 17.36 -2.82
CA GLU A 168 3.03 17.61 -1.84
C GLU A 168 3.41 17.14 -0.44
N SER A 169 4.01 15.95 -0.33
CA SER A 169 4.47 15.41 0.96
C SER A 169 5.61 16.22 1.54
N GLY A 170 6.58 16.64 0.71
CA GLY A 170 7.68 17.51 1.13
C GLY A 170 7.18 18.87 1.60
N GLN A 171 6.23 19.48 0.89
CA GLN A 171 5.59 20.72 1.33
C GLN A 171 4.89 20.55 2.68
N LYS A 172 4.14 19.45 2.87
CA LYS A 172 3.45 19.19 4.14
C LYS A 172 4.43 19.02 5.30
N LEU A 173 5.55 18.33 5.11
CA LEU A 173 6.60 18.21 6.12
C LEU A 173 7.23 19.56 6.48
N ILE A 174 7.50 20.41 5.48
CA ILE A 174 7.98 21.79 5.69
C ILE A 174 6.99 22.59 6.54
N ASP A 175 5.70 22.52 6.23
CA ASP A 175 4.64 23.23 6.96
C ASP A 175 4.56 22.76 8.43
N LEU A 176 4.80 21.47 8.67
CA LEU A 176 4.89 20.86 10.00
C LEU A 176 6.23 21.12 10.71
N LYS A 177 7.19 21.80 10.04
CA LYS A 177 8.56 22.01 10.52
C LYS A 177 9.28 20.71 10.84
N MET A 178 9.00 19.68 10.05
CA MET A 178 9.66 18.38 10.14
C MET A 178 10.66 18.23 9.00
N GLU A 179 11.82 17.70 9.35
CA GLU A 179 12.93 17.56 8.40
C GLU A 179 12.62 16.53 7.31
N ASP A 180 12.04 15.39 7.71
CA ASP A 180 11.74 14.27 6.83
C ASP A 180 10.63 13.39 7.44
N PHE A 181 10.25 12.31 6.77
CA PHE A 181 9.25 11.37 7.33
C PHE A 181 9.76 10.60 8.55
N GLY A 182 11.08 10.39 8.67
CA GLY A 182 11.67 9.76 9.84
C GLY A 182 11.41 10.59 11.10
N ALA A 183 11.61 11.92 11.01
CA ALA A 183 11.26 12.85 12.07
C ALA A 183 9.75 12.83 12.37
N PHE A 184 8.89 12.75 11.34
CA PHE A 184 7.44 12.62 11.52
C PHE A 184 7.06 11.35 12.31
N VAL A 185 7.60 10.20 11.92
CA VAL A 185 7.32 8.92 12.60
C VAL A 185 7.77 8.97 14.05
N LEU A 186 9.01 9.39 14.31
CA LEU A 186 9.57 9.44 15.66
C LEU A 186 8.79 10.39 16.59
N ALA A 187 8.17 11.44 16.03
CA ALA A 187 7.31 12.37 16.77
C ALA A 187 5.90 11.83 17.04
N ASN A 188 5.48 10.74 16.39
CA ASN A 188 4.11 10.23 16.38
C ASN A 188 4.00 8.73 16.71
N LEU A 189 4.93 8.19 17.51
CA LEU A 189 4.88 6.78 17.93
C LEU A 189 3.80 6.52 18.99
N THR A 190 3.55 7.48 19.88
CA THR A 190 2.59 7.35 20.99
C THR A 190 1.52 8.43 20.90
N PRO A 191 0.24 8.11 21.19
CA PRO A 191 -0.80 9.11 21.36
C PRO A 191 -0.39 10.12 22.43
N LYS A 192 -0.62 11.42 22.17
CA LYS A 192 -0.43 12.45 23.20
C LYS A 192 -1.52 12.27 24.27
N PRO A 193 -1.20 12.41 25.57
CA PRO A 193 -2.23 12.40 26.61
C PRO A 193 -3.25 13.51 26.32
N SER A 194 -4.54 13.18 26.41
CA SER A 194 -5.60 14.19 26.39
C SER A 194 -5.53 15.02 27.67
N ASP A 195 -5.77 16.33 27.59
CA ASP A 195 -5.78 17.25 28.75
C ASP A 195 -6.83 16.87 29.82
N ASP A 196 -7.74 15.95 29.51
CA ASP A 196 -8.73 15.40 30.43
C ASP A 196 -8.32 14.04 31.04
N LYS A 197 -7.87 14.13 32.29
CA LYS A 197 -7.89 13.12 33.38
C LYS A 197 -6.91 11.94 33.38
N GLU A 198 -6.24 11.91 34.55
CA GLU A 198 -5.64 10.78 35.29
C GLU A 198 -4.51 10.04 34.59
N GLU A 199 -3.40 9.86 35.33
CA GLU A 199 -2.21 9.09 34.97
C GLU A 199 -2.62 7.69 34.45
N LYS A 200 -2.91 7.60 33.16
CA LYS A 200 -2.95 6.32 32.46
C LYS A 200 -1.52 5.84 32.30
N GLU A 201 -1.34 4.53 32.48
CA GLU A 201 -0.11 3.81 32.13
C GLU A 201 0.47 4.35 30.83
N ALA A 202 1.79 4.48 30.76
CA ALA A 202 2.47 4.97 29.56
C ALA A 202 1.95 4.21 28.33
N VAL A 203 1.19 4.91 27.48
CA VAL A 203 0.64 4.32 26.26
C VAL A 203 1.84 4.01 25.36
N GLY A 204 2.07 2.71 25.11
CA GLY A 204 3.15 2.23 24.25
C GLY A 204 2.99 2.71 22.81
N ALA A 205 4.01 2.45 21.98
CA ALA A 205 3.93 2.78 20.58
C ALA A 205 2.75 2.05 19.91
N SER A 206 1.99 2.75 19.07
CA SER A 206 0.77 2.22 18.43
C SER A 206 0.86 2.31 16.91
N ALA A 207 0.69 1.16 16.25
CA ALA A 207 0.59 1.06 14.80
C ALA A 207 -0.68 1.75 14.29
N GLU A 208 -1.81 1.54 14.98
CA GLU A 208 -3.10 2.17 14.65
C GLU A 208 -2.99 3.68 14.65
N TYR A 209 -2.46 4.25 15.74
CA TYR A 209 -2.26 5.69 15.85
C TYR A 209 -1.35 6.24 14.74
N LEU A 210 -0.24 5.55 14.43
CA LEU A 210 0.68 6.02 13.40
C LEU A 210 0.07 5.95 11.98
N VAL A 211 -0.73 4.92 11.68
CA VAL A 211 -1.51 4.85 10.42
C VAL A 211 -2.47 6.03 10.31
N ASP A 212 -3.20 6.33 11.37
CA ASP A 212 -4.13 7.46 11.41
C ASP A 212 -3.41 8.80 11.24
N GLN A 213 -2.26 8.98 11.87
CA GLN A 213 -1.43 10.18 11.70
C GLN A 213 -0.99 10.34 10.25
N PHE A 214 -0.59 9.25 9.57
CA PHE A 214 -0.26 9.31 8.15
C PHE A 214 -1.46 9.72 7.29
N ALA A 215 -2.59 9.01 7.42
CA ALA A 215 -3.78 9.22 6.62
C ALA A 215 -4.39 10.62 6.83
N ALA A 216 -4.46 11.10 8.07
CA ALA A 216 -5.00 12.42 8.39
C ALA A 216 -4.07 13.58 7.98
N THR A 217 -2.76 13.33 7.87
CA THR A 217 -1.78 14.39 7.62
C THR A 217 -1.45 14.54 6.13
N PHE A 218 -1.28 13.43 5.42
CA PHE A 218 -0.77 13.43 4.06
C PHE A 218 -1.82 12.86 3.10
N PRO A 219 -2.28 13.61 2.08
CA PRO A 219 -3.23 13.11 1.08
C PRO A 219 -2.74 11.84 0.35
N GLY A 220 -1.43 11.62 0.26
CA GLY A 220 -0.85 10.38 -0.26
C GLY A 220 -1.17 9.14 0.57
N PHE A 221 -1.56 9.27 1.83
CA PHE A 221 -1.89 8.13 2.68
C PHE A 221 -3.40 7.93 2.88
N ASP A 222 -4.22 8.90 2.44
CA ASP A 222 -5.68 8.91 2.58
C ASP A 222 -6.39 8.09 1.48
N ASP A 223 -6.20 6.77 1.51
CA ASP A 223 -6.78 5.82 0.57
C ASP A 223 -8.20 5.40 0.99
N HIS A 224 -9.20 6.13 0.49
CA HIS A 224 -10.62 5.85 0.66
C HIS A 224 -11.44 6.21 -0.59
N TYR A 225 -12.67 5.68 -0.63
CA TYR A 225 -13.64 5.89 -1.72
C TYR A 225 -14.99 6.26 -1.13
N GLU A 226 -15.74 7.11 -1.82
CA GLU A 226 -17.16 7.31 -1.54
C GLU A 226 -17.99 6.40 -2.46
N ILE A 227 -18.57 5.34 -1.92
CA ILE A 227 -19.39 4.36 -2.65
C ILE A 227 -20.77 4.29 -1.98
N HIS A 228 -21.83 4.45 -2.75
CA HIS A 228 -23.21 4.46 -2.24
C HIS A 228 -23.46 5.49 -1.11
N GLY A 229 -22.74 6.62 -1.13
CA GLY A 229 -22.84 7.68 -0.12
C GLY A 229 -22.11 7.36 1.20
N GLU A 230 -21.26 6.34 1.20
CA GLU A 230 -20.48 5.93 2.37
C GLU A 230 -18.99 5.81 2.04
N ASN A 231 -18.15 6.12 3.03
CA ASN A 231 -16.70 5.99 2.88
C ASN A 231 -16.26 4.54 3.09
N VAL A 232 -15.50 4.03 2.13
CA VAL A 232 -14.80 2.74 2.18
C VAL A 232 -13.31 2.99 2.30
N TYR A 233 -12.73 2.59 3.42
CA TYR A 233 -11.33 2.85 3.75
C TYR A 233 -10.46 1.63 3.45
N LEU A 234 -9.31 1.85 2.83
CA LEU A 234 -8.30 0.81 2.54
C LEU A 234 -6.94 1.15 3.18
N LEU A 235 -6.55 2.43 3.18
CA LEU A 235 -5.35 2.96 3.83
C LEU A 235 -4.04 2.20 3.51
N LYS A 236 -3.98 1.57 2.33
CA LYS A 236 -3.00 0.54 2.00
C LYS A 236 -1.55 0.98 2.25
N ARG A 237 -1.20 2.18 1.78
CA ARG A 237 0.17 2.71 1.85
C ARG A 237 0.58 3.12 3.26
N ALA A 238 -0.37 3.63 4.06
CA ALA A 238 -0.12 4.00 5.45
C ALA A 238 0.18 2.74 6.27
N GLN A 239 -0.67 1.71 6.10
CA GLN A 239 -0.48 0.42 6.74
C GLN A 239 0.85 -0.23 6.32
N LEU A 240 1.18 -0.21 5.02
CA LEU A 240 2.45 -0.75 4.51
C LEU A 240 3.67 -0.02 5.08
N ALA A 241 3.64 1.31 5.21
CA ALA A 241 4.75 2.07 5.79
C ALA A 241 5.01 1.65 7.25
N VAL A 242 3.96 1.59 8.07
CA VAL A 242 4.04 1.16 9.49
C VAL A 242 4.49 -0.29 9.61
N ALA A 243 3.95 -1.17 8.77
CA ALA A 243 4.37 -2.57 8.67
C ALA A 243 5.86 -2.72 8.36
N CYS A 244 6.37 -2.00 7.36
CA CYS A 244 7.79 -2.06 7.00
C CYS A 244 8.70 -1.59 8.15
N ILE A 245 8.31 -0.52 8.85
CA ILE A 245 9.04 -0.02 10.03
C ILE A 245 9.04 -1.09 11.13
N HIS A 246 7.86 -1.62 11.51
CA HIS A 246 7.74 -2.67 12.51
C HIS A 246 8.63 -3.86 12.19
N ARG A 247 8.48 -4.44 10.99
CA ARG A 247 9.20 -5.66 10.60
C ARG A 247 10.71 -5.45 10.58
N ARG A 248 11.18 -4.25 10.24
CA ARG A 248 12.59 -3.93 10.21
C ARG A 248 13.19 -3.80 11.61
N PHE A 249 12.44 -3.23 12.55
CA PHE A 249 12.98 -2.81 13.84
C PHE A 249 12.54 -3.67 15.03
N LYS A 250 11.55 -4.56 14.88
CA LYS A 250 10.93 -5.30 16.00
C LYS A 250 11.91 -6.04 16.92
N ASP A 251 13.04 -6.52 16.37
CA ASP A 251 14.06 -7.29 17.10
C ASP A 251 15.21 -6.42 17.64
N SER A 252 15.22 -5.12 17.35
CA SER A 252 16.36 -4.22 17.64
C SER A 252 16.00 -2.88 18.29
N GLU A 253 14.77 -2.39 18.13
CA GLU A 253 14.32 -1.11 18.69
C GLU A 253 12.90 -1.25 19.27
N PRO A 254 12.77 -1.39 20.61
CA PRO A 254 11.48 -1.57 21.27
C PRO A 254 10.46 -0.45 20.99
N LYS A 255 10.91 0.79 20.73
CA LYS A 255 10.00 1.91 20.46
C LYS A 255 9.32 1.81 19.09
N LEU A 256 9.84 0.98 18.20
CA LEU A 256 9.29 0.71 16.87
C LEU A 256 8.64 -0.68 16.79
N THR A 257 8.46 -1.34 17.94
CA THR A 257 7.72 -2.58 18.09
C THR A 257 6.31 -2.29 18.58
N PHE A 258 5.37 -2.23 17.64
CA PHE A 258 3.96 -1.97 17.93
C PHE A 258 3.24 -3.22 18.45
N ALA A 259 2.63 -3.14 19.63
CA ALA A 259 1.90 -4.26 20.24
C ALA A 259 0.58 -4.56 19.50
N ASP A 260 -0.02 -3.53 18.92
CA ASP A 260 -1.24 -3.53 18.11
C ASP A 260 -0.95 -3.75 16.61
N ILE A 261 0.22 -4.27 16.22
CA ILE A 261 0.57 -4.50 14.81
C ILE A 261 -0.43 -5.41 14.08
N ASN A 262 -1.09 -6.31 14.83
CA ASN A 262 -2.10 -7.22 14.30
C ASN A 262 -3.44 -6.53 13.97
N GLU A 263 -3.60 -5.26 14.37
CA GLU A 263 -4.76 -4.46 13.96
C GLU A 263 -4.67 -4.03 12.48
N LEU A 264 -3.48 -4.05 11.87
CA LEU A 264 -3.34 -3.87 10.43
C LEU A 264 -4.11 -4.96 9.66
N THR A 265 -4.58 -4.60 8.48
CA THR A 265 -5.23 -5.49 7.52
C THR A 265 -4.29 -5.82 6.37
N ALA A 266 -4.73 -6.64 5.41
CA ALA A 266 -4.00 -6.84 4.16
C ALA A 266 -3.84 -5.51 3.37
N PHE A 267 -2.70 -5.32 2.71
CA PHE A 267 -2.31 -4.12 1.97
C PHE A 267 -2.77 -4.21 0.51
N SER A 268 -4.09 -4.35 0.34
CA SER A 268 -4.74 -4.70 -0.92
C SER A 268 -4.40 -3.74 -2.08
N ASP A 269 -3.59 -4.24 -3.01
CA ASP A 269 -3.26 -3.68 -4.32
C ASP A 269 -3.99 -4.45 -5.44
N ASN A 270 -3.41 -4.56 -6.64
CA ASN A 270 -3.95 -5.42 -7.70
C ASN A 270 -3.39 -6.84 -7.73
N VAL A 271 -2.42 -7.18 -6.88
CA VAL A 271 -1.85 -8.52 -6.76
C VAL A 271 -2.78 -9.38 -5.92
N LEU A 272 -3.14 -8.93 -4.71
CA LEU A 272 -3.92 -9.72 -3.76
C LEU A 272 -5.27 -10.17 -4.34
N PRO A 273 -6.10 -9.28 -4.93
CA PRO A 273 -7.36 -9.70 -5.54
C PRO A 273 -7.16 -10.74 -6.64
N CYS A 274 -6.14 -10.57 -7.49
CA CYS A 274 -5.83 -11.49 -8.59
C CYS A 274 -5.40 -12.88 -8.07
N VAL A 275 -4.53 -12.93 -7.07
CA VAL A 275 -4.07 -14.19 -6.47
C VAL A 275 -5.23 -14.91 -5.78
N LEU A 276 -6.01 -14.20 -4.96
CA LEU A 276 -7.15 -14.78 -4.25
C LEU A 276 -8.23 -15.27 -5.22
N HIS A 277 -8.44 -14.58 -6.34
CA HIS A 277 -9.35 -15.05 -7.39
C HIS A 277 -8.84 -16.31 -8.09
N ALA A 278 -7.55 -16.36 -8.43
CA ALA A 278 -6.94 -17.53 -9.03
C ALA A 278 -6.97 -18.77 -8.10
N LEU A 279 -7.00 -18.56 -6.79
CA LEU A 279 -7.17 -19.59 -5.78
C LEU A 279 -8.66 -19.96 -5.54
N GLY A 280 -9.59 -19.25 -6.18
CA GLY A 280 -11.03 -19.41 -6.02
C GLY A 280 -11.60 -18.78 -4.75
N VAL A 281 -10.79 -18.09 -3.93
CA VAL A 281 -11.26 -17.40 -2.72
C VAL A 281 -12.14 -16.22 -3.08
N LEU A 282 -11.79 -15.47 -4.14
CA LEU A 282 -12.64 -14.42 -4.69
C LEU A 282 -13.33 -14.90 -5.97
N GLU A 283 -14.64 -14.66 -6.04
CA GLU A 283 -15.47 -14.93 -7.21
C GLU A 283 -15.94 -13.58 -7.78
N TYR A 284 -15.77 -13.39 -9.09
CA TYR A 284 -16.14 -12.16 -9.77
C TYR A 284 -17.40 -12.40 -10.61
N ASP A 285 -18.21 -11.35 -10.79
CA ASP A 285 -19.24 -11.37 -11.82
C ASP A 285 -18.59 -11.55 -13.21
N ALA A 286 -19.29 -12.26 -14.10
CA ALA A 286 -18.76 -12.64 -15.40
C ALA A 286 -18.33 -11.44 -16.28
N ASP A 287 -19.02 -10.31 -16.19
CA ASP A 287 -18.65 -9.10 -16.95
C ASP A 287 -17.34 -8.49 -16.43
N LEU A 288 -17.21 -8.35 -15.10
CA LEU A 288 -16.00 -7.83 -14.47
C LEU A 288 -14.79 -8.71 -14.78
N GLU A 289 -14.94 -10.02 -14.66
CA GLU A 289 -13.89 -10.99 -14.99
C GLU A 289 -13.48 -10.88 -16.48
N ALA A 290 -14.46 -10.81 -17.39
CA ALA A 290 -14.19 -10.70 -18.81
C ALA A 290 -13.47 -9.40 -19.18
N ARG A 291 -13.81 -8.28 -18.55
CA ARG A 291 -13.14 -6.98 -18.75
C ARG A 291 -11.69 -7.02 -18.25
N ILE A 292 -11.46 -7.56 -17.04
CA ILE A 292 -10.11 -7.77 -16.52
C ILE A 292 -9.31 -8.64 -17.47
N ASN A 293 -9.82 -9.79 -17.90
CA ASN A 293 -9.11 -10.72 -18.78
C ASN A 293 -8.80 -10.14 -20.17
N ARG A 294 -9.55 -9.15 -20.65
CA ARG A 294 -9.22 -8.38 -21.88
C ARG A 294 -8.14 -7.31 -21.64
N GLY A 295 -7.71 -7.11 -20.40
CA GLY A 295 -6.77 -6.06 -20.02
C GLY A 295 -7.37 -4.66 -20.11
N GLU A 296 -8.69 -4.54 -19.99
CA GLU A 296 -9.37 -3.25 -19.97
C GLU A 296 -9.05 -2.51 -18.66
N GLU A 297 -8.79 -1.20 -18.77
CA GLU A 297 -8.57 -0.36 -17.60
C GLU A 297 -9.88 -0.20 -16.83
N LEU A 298 -9.85 -0.47 -15.52
CA LEU A 298 -10.96 -0.15 -14.63
C LEU A 298 -10.79 1.29 -14.12
N PRO A 299 -11.82 2.13 -14.19
CA PRO A 299 -11.76 3.43 -13.55
C PRO A 299 -11.73 3.27 -12.02
N ALA A 300 -11.11 4.22 -11.33
CA ALA A 300 -11.24 4.33 -9.88
C ALA A 300 -12.72 4.48 -9.51
N GLY A 301 -13.20 3.67 -8.56
CA GLY A 301 -14.61 3.64 -8.20
C GLY A 301 -15.05 2.27 -7.70
N LYS A 302 -16.35 1.97 -7.89
CA LYS A 302 -17.03 0.84 -7.27
C LYS A 302 -16.34 -0.51 -7.50
N GLU A 303 -16.16 -0.95 -8.76
CA GLU A 303 -15.64 -2.29 -9.05
C GLU A 303 -14.19 -2.48 -8.57
N GLU A 304 -13.36 -1.45 -8.74
CA GLU A 304 -11.99 -1.45 -8.29
C GLU A 304 -11.89 -1.48 -6.75
N CYS A 305 -12.71 -0.67 -6.07
CA CYS A 305 -12.83 -0.66 -4.62
C CYS A 305 -13.35 -2.01 -4.10
N GLU A 306 -14.33 -2.63 -4.75
CA GLU A 306 -14.89 -3.95 -4.39
C GLU A 306 -13.84 -5.06 -4.47
N LEU A 307 -13.03 -5.09 -5.53
CA LEU A 307 -11.93 -6.04 -5.66
C LEU A 307 -10.94 -5.93 -4.50
N ARG A 308 -10.55 -4.69 -4.15
CA ARG A 308 -9.58 -4.45 -3.08
C ARG A 308 -10.17 -4.72 -1.70
N ALA A 309 -11.40 -4.27 -1.44
CA ALA A 309 -12.12 -4.49 -0.18
C ALA A 309 -12.40 -5.99 0.04
N ALA A 310 -12.77 -6.73 -1.00
CA ALA A 310 -12.97 -8.17 -0.91
C ALA A 310 -11.67 -8.91 -0.56
N ALA A 311 -10.53 -8.49 -1.10
CA ALA A 311 -9.24 -9.05 -0.71
C ALA A 311 -8.89 -8.78 0.77
N VAL A 312 -9.20 -7.58 1.29
CA VAL A 312 -9.04 -7.28 2.73
C VAL A 312 -9.89 -8.23 3.58
N VAL A 313 -11.18 -8.33 3.26
CA VAL A 313 -12.13 -9.18 4.02
C VAL A 313 -11.76 -10.66 3.91
N ALA A 314 -11.35 -11.14 2.73
CA ALA A 314 -10.93 -12.53 2.53
C ALA A 314 -9.68 -12.87 3.34
N CYS A 315 -8.70 -11.96 3.41
CA CYS A 315 -7.50 -12.15 4.23
C CYS A 315 -7.86 -12.23 5.72
N ASP A 316 -8.74 -11.35 6.22
CA ASP A 316 -9.23 -11.42 7.60
C ASP A 316 -9.95 -12.74 7.90
N GLN A 317 -10.76 -13.25 6.95
CA GLN A 317 -11.40 -14.56 7.10
C GLN A 317 -10.39 -15.72 7.12
N ILE A 318 -9.36 -15.69 6.29
CA ILE A 318 -8.27 -16.68 6.28
C ILE A 318 -7.51 -16.66 7.61
N VAL A 319 -7.17 -15.47 8.12
CA VAL A 319 -6.49 -15.32 9.42
C VAL A 319 -7.34 -15.87 10.56
N ALA A 320 -8.65 -15.58 10.56
CA ALA A 320 -9.57 -16.13 11.54
C ALA A 320 -9.65 -17.66 11.48
N GLU A 321 -9.76 -18.24 10.29
CA GLU A 321 -9.81 -19.70 10.09
C GLU A 321 -8.51 -20.40 10.55
N SER A 322 -7.38 -19.72 10.45
CA SER A 322 -6.09 -20.23 10.89
C SER A 322 -5.96 -20.41 12.41
N ASN A 323 -6.92 -19.92 13.20
CA ASN A 323 -6.91 -19.99 14.67
C ASN A 323 -5.58 -19.50 15.29
N GLY A 324 -5.04 -18.40 14.77
CA GLY A 324 -3.81 -17.77 15.26
C GLY A 324 -2.51 -18.37 14.73
N ARG A 325 -2.56 -19.26 13.74
CA ARG A 325 -1.36 -19.80 13.07
C ARG A 325 -0.67 -18.76 12.19
N ILE A 326 -1.43 -17.86 11.56
CA ILE A 326 -0.90 -16.82 10.68
C ILE A 326 -1.48 -15.45 11.04
N GLY A 327 -0.67 -14.40 10.85
CA GLY A 327 -1.09 -13.00 10.99
C GLY A 327 -1.46 -12.38 9.64
N ALA A 328 -2.25 -11.30 9.67
CA ALA A 328 -2.65 -10.56 8.47
C ALA A 328 -1.43 -9.96 7.74
N LEU A 329 -0.44 -9.51 8.51
CA LEU A 329 0.82 -8.98 8.00
C LEU A 329 1.58 -10.04 7.20
N GLU A 330 1.87 -11.20 7.78
CA GLU A 330 2.59 -12.28 7.12
C GLU A 330 1.82 -12.81 5.90
N LEU A 331 0.49 -12.91 6.00
CA LEU A 331 -0.36 -13.34 4.89
C LEU A 331 -0.30 -12.37 3.71
N ASP A 332 -0.29 -11.06 3.95
CA ASP A 332 -0.13 -10.07 2.87
C ASP A 332 1.17 -10.27 2.10
N PHE A 333 2.31 -10.30 2.82
CA PHE A 333 3.61 -10.48 2.20
C PHE A 333 3.71 -11.81 1.46
N TYR A 334 3.16 -12.88 2.03
CA TYR A 334 3.06 -14.19 1.40
C TYR A 334 2.30 -14.09 0.06
N LEU A 335 1.03 -13.63 0.08
CA LEU A 335 0.19 -13.56 -1.12
C LEU A 335 0.80 -12.65 -2.18
N TRP A 336 1.41 -11.53 -1.77
CA TRP A 336 2.06 -10.63 -2.69
C TRP A 336 3.26 -11.28 -3.38
N ARG A 337 4.11 -12.03 -2.65
CA ARG A 337 5.25 -12.77 -3.22
C ARG A 337 4.80 -13.94 -4.08
N VAL A 338 3.79 -14.69 -3.66
CA VAL A 338 3.12 -15.73 -4.46
C VAL A 338 2.66 -15.16 -5.80
N GLY A 339 2.07 -13.96 -5.79
CA GLY A 339 1.68 -13.26 -7.01
C GLY A 339 2.82 -12.89 -7.97
N LYS A 340 4.10 -13.06 -7.59
CA LYS A 340 5.26 -12.85 -8.47
C LYS A 340 5.80 -14.14 -9.08
N GLU A 341 5.37 -15.30 -8.59
CA GLU A 341 5.79 -16.61 -9.07
C GLU A 341 5.20 -16.90 -10.46
N ALA A 342 5.85 -17.80 -11.21
CA ALA A 342 5.47 -18.12 -12.59
C ALA A 342 4.00 -18.52 -12.74
N ARG A 343 3.43 -19.23 -11.74
CA ARG A 343 2.02 -19.67 -11.72
C ARG A 343 1.01 -18.52 -11.71
N PHE A 344 1.34 -17.36 -11.12
CA PHE A 344 0.43 -16.21 -11.01
C PHE A 344 0.89 -14.98 -11.79
N ARG A 345 2.17 -14.91 -12.18
CA ARG A 345 2.76 -13.74 -12.82
C ARG A 345 2.13 -13.44 -14.18
N GLY A 346 1.71 -14.47 -14.92
CA GLY A 346 1.08 -14.33 -16.23
C GLY A 346 -0.41 -13.96 -16.21
N LEU A 347 -1.05 -13.99 -15.04
CA LEU A 347 -2.47 -13.65 -14.91
C LEU A 347 -2.66 -12.14 -15.10
N GLU A 348 -3.74 -11.81 -15.80
CA GLU A 348 -4.18 -10.43 -15.97
C GLU A 348 -4.71 -9.89 -14.64
N ARG A 349 -4.48 -8.60 -14.40
CA ARG A 349 -4.86 -7.93 -13.16
C ARG A 349 -5.69 -6.72 -13.52
N HIS A 350 -6.59 -6.35 -12.63
CA HIS A 350 -7.23 -5.06 -12.77
C HIS A 350 -6.16 -3.95 -12.76
N ALA A 351 -6.35 -2.95 -13.60
CA ALA A 351 -5.45 -1.83 -13.75
C ALA A 351 -6.25 -0.54 -13.72
N THR A 352 -5.78 0.40 -12.89
CA THR A 352 -6.36 1.74 -12.75
C THR A 352 -5.18 2.70 -12.79
N ARG A 353 -5.04 3.51 -13.84
CA ARG A 353 -3.86 4.39 -13.96
C ARG A 353 -4.02 5.70 -13.21
N ASN A 354 -5.26 6.14 -13.01
CA ASN A 354 -5.59 7.40 -12.35
C ASN A 354 -5.74 7.25 -10.82
N THR A 355 -4.91 6.42 -10.18
CA THR A 355 -4.90 6.25 -8.72
C THR A 355 -3.48 6.30 -8.17
N PHE A 356 -3.30 7.02 -7.06
CA PHE A 356 -2.04 7.03 -6.35
C PHE A 356 -1.92 5.87 -5.37
N PHE A 357 -2.98 5.09 -5.13
CA PHE A 357 -3.04 4.25 -3.93
C PHE A 357 -2.43 2.86 -4.06
N TYR A 358 -2.20 2.35 -5.29
CA TYR A 358 -1.62 1.01 -5.51
C TYR A 358 -0.99 0.79 -6.89
#